data_AF-A0A812L7B6-F1
#
_entry.id   AF-A0A812L7B6-F1
#
_cell.length_a   1.000
_cell.length_b   1.000
_cell.length_c   1.000
_cell.angle_alpha   90.00
_cell.angle_beta   90.00
_cell.angle_gamma   90.00
#
_symmetry.space_group_name_H-M   'P 1'
#
loop_
_entity.id
_entity.type
_entity.pdbx_description
1 polymer ?
#
loop_
_entity_poly.entity_id
_entity_poly.type
_entity_poly.pdbx_seq_one_letter_code
_entity_poly.pdbx_strand_id
1 'polypeptide(L)'
;MARVAYRFTFLDVLLEGEDRAQESHGCRGGRAHSAPPRGETETGASTEEAGFGAEAGMRRYAQSLPKPKGGLRGPENVGSLGHPLLCQRACVHAAAGRHCEAGDGCEFCHVPHTRGMKLDGHLHRHMEAMSKADFLCVTLRLLRNKAHAAGLRDEALEALEALFSVFTSELQREKSAKSEKPEKSEKSQNREPGELLPNKPFPRRLLRYLLQASFAAVVSLAARKCGEEGRLQAREAMQALRIAQGFANGFAVATTILSEFTGQTALFRPGFGWLNSVCTVSVSVLDGYFGSSAESTSSPPSAAPPPFAAPAPVAAAAPAMAPTAAPAPLGAQPATAPPGTAEERRSDGLSLFCFAWTPRRGYDEQLLVEVRKQYAKCDGHVFYTDKDSGGDEEPDFVRVELPTQKVSRNDKGWLYHRNMVGLMPAWSHLLSSSFVDAHDWFINSELDHFLSPARARKNIAQYKETAKAGDDEPMVLMWGNAF
;
A
#
# COMPACT_ATOMS: atom_id res chain seq x y z
N MET A 1 -17.64 13.28 -26.06
CA MET A 1 -16.88 13.94 -24.99
C MET A 1 -16.65 12.91 -23.88
N ALA A 2 -15.43 12.40 -23.72
CA ALA A 2 -15.11 11.49 -22.62
C ALA A 2 -15.08 12.28 -21.30
N ARG A 3 -15.86 11.84 -20.30
CA ARG A 3 -15.78 12.37 -18.94
C ARG A 3 -14.52 11.78 -18.29
N VAL A 4 -13.48 12.59 -18.15
CA VAL A 4 -12.30 12.18 -17.37
C VAL A 4 -12.61 12.40 -15.89
N ALA A 5 -12.89 11.31 -15.17
CA ALA A 5 -12.98 11.32 -13.72
C ALA A 5 -11.58 11.05 -13.14
N TYR A 6 -11.03 12.02 -12.41
CA TYR A 6 -9.75 11.84 -11.70
C TYR A 6 -10.04 11.45 -10.26
N ARG A 7 -9.40 10.37 -9.78
CA ARG A 7 -9.34 10.03 -8.36
C ARG A 7 -7.89 10.10 -7.91
N PHE A 8 -7.54 11.15 -7.16
CA PHE A 8 -6.23 11.28 -6.52
C PHE A 8 -6.16 10.31 -5.33
N THR A 9 -5.28 9.32 -5.40
CA THR A 9 -4.83 8.61 -4.20
C THR A 9 -3.59 9.33 -3.68
N PHE A 10 -3.76 10.10 -2.62
CA PHE A 10 -2.75 11.00 -2.05
C PHE A 10 -1.38 10.34 -1.83
N LEU A 11 -0.32 11.06 -2.22
CA LEU A 11 0.94 11.09 -1.49
C LEU A 11 0.74 12.06 -0.32
N ASP A 12 1.08 11.64 0.91
CA ASP A 12 1.09 12.51 2.09
C ASP A 12 1.98 13.73 1.82
N VAL A 13 1.36 14.87 1.54
CA VAL A 13 2.02 16.18 1.53
C VAL A 13 2.21 16.58 2.99
N LEU A 14 3.41 16.35 3.51
CA LEU A 14 3.81 16.91 4.80
C LEU A 14 4.11 18.40 4.62
N LEU A 15 3.31 19.25 5.26
CA LEU A 15 3.74 20.59 5.63
C LEU A 15 4.59 20.46 6.89
N GLU A 16 5.91 20.53 6.75
CA GLU A 16 6.80 20.67 7.92
C GLU A 16 7.09 22.15 8.15
N GLY A 17 6.49 22.67 9.23
CA GLY A 17 6.99 23.80 10.00
C GLY A 17 7.04 23.36 11.46
N GLU A 18 8.15 23.70 12.13
CA GLU A 18 8.35 23.65 13.60
C GLU A 18 8.67 22.27 14.19
N ASP A 19 9.96 21.95 14.29
CA ASP A 19 10.68 22.03 15.58
C ASP A 19 12.14 21.58 15.40
N ARG A 20 13.02 22.57 15.22
CA ARG A 20 14.47 22.42 15.43
C ARG A 20 14.91 23.42 16.50
N ALA A 21 14.33 23.30 17.69
CA ALA A 21 14.83 23.96 18.88
C ALA A 21 15.91 23.07 19.54
N GLN A 22 17.16 23.40 19.24
CA GLN A 22 18.20 23.69 20.24
C GLN A 22 18.14 22.92 21.59
N GLU A 23 18.87 21.80 21.69
CA GLU A 23 19.38 21.32 22.97
C GLU A 23 20.88 21.03 22.86
N SER A 24 21.65 22.03 23.28
CA SER A 24 23.05 21.93 23.65
C SER A 24 23.17 21.77 25.17
N HIS A 25 24.13 20.93 25.58
CA HIS A 25 24.69 20.74 26.94
C HIS A 25 24.07 19.67 27.87
N GLY A 26 24.83 18.57 28.01
CA GLY A 26 25.35 18.15 29.31
C GLY A 26 24.63 17.02 30.04
N CYS A 27 25.14 15.79 29.95
CA CYS A 27 25.88 15.15 31.06
C CYS A 27 26.26 13.69 30.75
N ARG A 28 27.42 13.34 31.29
CA ARG A 28 28.21 12.12 31.09
C ARG A 28 27.55 10.87 31.67
N GLY A 29 27.90 9.73 31.09
CA GLY A 29 27.75 8.41 31.68
C GLY A 29 28.43 7.34 30.83
N GLY A 30 29.77 7.39 30.73
CA GLY A 30 30.56 6.42 29.99
C GLY A 30 30.40 5.01 30.57
N ARG A 31 30.09 4.04 29.71
CA ARG A 31 30.28 2.61 30.02
C ARG A 31 31.57 2.15 29.40
N ALA A 32 32.39 1.53 30.24
CA ALA A 32 33.67 0.94 29.93
C ALA A 32 33.55 -0.05 28.75
N HIS A 33 34.44 0.10 27.78
CA HIS A 33 34.70 -0.93 26.78
C HIS A 33 35.58 -2.00 27.42
N SER A 34 35.04 -3.21 27.58
CA SER A 34 35.80 -4.39 27.94
C SER A 34 36.73 -4.76 26.77
N ALA A 35 38.03 -4.71 27.00
CA ALA A 35 39.03 -5.23 26.06
C ALA A 35 38.98 -6.78 26.05
N PRO A 36 39.15 -7.43 24.88
CA PRO A 36 39.29 -8.88 24.83
C PRO A 36 40.69 -9.33 25.31
N PRO A 37 40.83 -10.58 25.77
CA PRO A 37 42.09 -11.07 26.34
C PRO A 37 43.16 -11.20 25.27
N ARG A 38 44.39 -10.78 25.61
CA ARG A 38 45.59 -11.02 24.82
C ARG A 38 45.98 -12.49 24.97
N GLY A 39 45.89 -13.25 23.88
CA GLY A 39 46.54 -14.55 23.76
C GLY A 39 47.92 -14.34 23.14
N GLU A 40 48.95 -14.70 23.89
CA GLU A 40 50.31 -14.91 23.38
C GLU A 40 50.33 -16.20 22.56
N THR A 41 50.96 -16.17 21.39
CA THR A 41 51.71 -17.32 20.85
C THR A 41 52.63 -16.86 19.73
N GLU A 42 53.84 -17.37 19.80
CA GLU A 42 55.01 -17.02 19.02
C GLU A 42 55.07 -17.71 17.65
N THR A 43 55.98 -17.19 16.83
CA THR A 43 56.71 -17.83 15.72
C THR A 43 55.95 -18.19 14.42
N GLY A 44 56.32 -17.47 13.36
CA GLY A 44 57.12 -18.13 12.32
C GLY A 44 56.47 -18.39 10.96
N ALA A 45 56.97 -17.62 9.98
CA ALA A 45 57.22 -18.01 8.59
C ALA A 45 56.19 -17.74 7.48
N SER A 46 56.79 -17.22 6.40
CA SER A 46 56.44 -17.16 4.97
C SER A 46 55.20 -16.37 4.52
N THR A 47 55.53 -15.22 3.93
CA THR A 47 54.91 -14.64 2.73
C THR A 47 54.68 -15.67 1.62
N GLU A 48 53.44 -15.78 1.14
CA GLU A 48 53.12 -16.06 -0.27
C GLU A 48 51.66 -15.67 -0.57
N GLU A 49 51.46 -15.27 -1.82
CA GLU A 49 50.25 -14.67 -2.39
C GLU A 49 49.01 -15.57 -2.35
N ALA A 50 47.82 -14.99 -2.13
CA ALA A 50 46.58 -15.48 -2.73
C ALA A 50 45.47 -14.44 -2.64
N GLY A 51 45.19 -13.80 -3.78
CA GLY A 51 43.83 -13.33 -4.08
C GLY A 51 42.89 -14.51 -4.32
N PHE A 52 41.59 -14.20 -4.39
CA PHE A 52 40.41 -15.07 -4.62
C PHE A 52 39.73 -15.70 -3.38
N GLY A 53 38.45 -15.34 -3.20
CA GLY A 53 37.47 -16.30 -2.69
C GLY A 53 36.41 -15.86 -1.68
N ALA A 54 35.88 -14.62 -1.73
CA ALA A 54 34.73 -14.24 -0.88
C ALA A 54 33.47 -15.12 -1.10
N GLU A 55 33.31 -15.73 -2.29
CA GLU A 55 32.22 -16.68 -2.58
C GLU A 55 32.42 -18.08 -1.96
N ALA A 56 33.67 -18.54 -1.79
CA ALA A 56 33.95 -19.87 -1.26
C ALA A 56 33.64 -19.97 0.25
N GLY A 57 33.83 -18.88 0.99
CA GLY A 57 33.48 -18.78 2.41
C GLY A 57 31.97 -18.85 2.65
N MET A 58 31.17 -18.23 1.79
CA MET A 58 29.71 -18.20 1.93
C MET A 58 29.05 -19.54 1.52
N ARG A 59 29.64 -20.27 0.56
CA ARG A 59 29.26 -21.66 0.26
C ARG A 59 29.55 -22.64 1.39
N ARG A 60 30.71 -22.51 2.07
CA ARG A 60 31.03 -23.36 3.23
C ARG A 60 30.11 -23.08 4.43
N TYR A 61 29.72 -21.82 4.65
CA TYR A 61 28.74 -21.48 5.68
C TYR A 61 27.33 -22.03 5.39
N ALA A 62 26.90 -21.99 4.13
CA ALA A 62 25.63 -22.58 3.70
C ALA A 62 25.62 -24.13 3.80
N GLN A 63 26.77 -24.77 3.60
CA GLN A 63 26.94 -26.22 3.75
C GLN A 63 27.14 -26.68 5.21
N SER A 64 27.55 -25.78 6.11
CA SER A 64 27.69 -26.05 7.55
C SER A 64 26.42 -25.82 8.36
N LEU A 65 25.32 -25.35 7.73
CA LEU A 65 24.02 -25.37 8.38
C LEU A 65 23.57 -26.82 8.56
N PRO A 66 23.19 -27.25 9.78
CA PRO A 66 22.73 -28.61 10.01
C PRO A 66 21.50 -28.87 9.13
N LYS A 67 21.62 -29.80 8.18
CA LYS A 67 20.48 -30.29 7.41
C LYS A 67 19.42 -30.76 8.40
N PRO A 68 18.20 -30.20 8.42
CA PRO A 68 17.14 -30.69 9.29
C PRO A 68 16.86 -32.15 8.91
N LYS A 69 17.23 -33.08 9.79
CA LYS A 69 17.06 -34.53 9.60
C LYS A 69 15.63 -35.02 9.87
N GLY A 70 14.64 -34.12 9.90
CA GLY A 70 13.22 -34.47 9.98
C GLY A 70 12.54 -33.95 8.74
N GLY A 71 11.88 -34.83 7.99
CA GLY A 71 11.00 -34.43 6.89
C GLY A 71 10.04 -33.36 7.37
N LEU A 72 9.89 -32.29 6.59
CA LEU A 72 8.91 -31.23 6.80
C LEU A 72 7.52 -31.85 6.67
N ARG A 73 7.03 -32.51 7.73
CA ARG A 73 5.61 -32.75 7.92
C ARG A 73 4.93 -31.39 7.91
N GLY A 74 3.77 -31.33 7.26
CA GLY A 74 3.00 -30.09 7.08
C GLY A 74 2.65 -29.42 8.42
N PRO A 75 1.88 -28.32 8.39
CA PRO A 75 1.48 -27.60 9.60
C PRO A 75 0.50 -28.43 10.43
N GLU A 76 1.01 -29.43 11.15
CA GLU A 76 0.19 -30.36 11.95
C GLU A 76 -0.27 -29.72 13.28
N ASN A 77 0.31 -28.60 13.68
CA ASN A 77 -0.04 -27.94 14.93
C ASN A 77 -1.02 -26.76 14.77
N VAL A 78 -1.93 -26.60 15.73
CA VAL A 78 -3.01 -25.58 15.74
C VAL A 78 -2.47 -24.17 15.53
N GLY A 79 -1.30 -23.85 16.10
CA GLY A 79 -0.65 -22.54 15.94
C GLY A 79 -0.23 -22.19 14.52
N SER A 80 -0.04 -23.19 13.65
CA SER A 80 0.36 -23.00 12.25
C SER A 80 -0.82 -22.83 11.29
N LEU A 81 -2.06 -22.99 11.76
CA LEU A 81 -3.25 -22.78 10.93
C LEU A 81 -3.31 -21.34 10.40
N GLY A 82 -3.43 -21.21 9.08
CA GLY A 82 -3.44 -19.93 8.37
C GLY A 82 -2.06 -19.30 8.14
N HIS A 83 -0.96 -20.05 8.25
CA HIS A 83 0.36 -19.59 7.83
C HIS A 83 0.36 -19.23 6.34
N PRO A 84 1.04 -18.15 5.89
CA PRO A 84 1.91 -17.24 6.67
C PRO A 84 1.20 -16.02 7.30
N LEU A 85 -0.06 -15.79 6.98
CA LEU A 85 -0.72 -14.50 7.24
C LEU A 85 -1.47 -14.45 8.57
N LEU A 86 -2.22 -15.52 8.86
CA LEU A 86 -3.15 -15.63 9.98
C LEU A 86 -2.63 -16.51 11.12
N CYS A 87 -1.53 -17.23 10.91
CA CYS A 87 -0.97 -18.11 11.95
C CYS A 87 -0.67 -17.35 13.25
N GLN A 88 -0.54 -18.12 14.32
CA GLN A 88 -0.15 -17.58 15.61
C GLN A 88 1.31 -17.11 15.59
N ARG A 89 1.74 -16.43 16.65
CA ARG A 89 3.15 -16.05 16.81
C ARG A 89 4.05 -17.29 16.69
N ALA A 90 5.26 -17.12 16.14
CA ALA A 90 6.22 -18.20 16.00
C ALA A 90 6.55 -18.83 17.37
N CYS A 91 6.61 -20.16 17.42
CA CYS A 91 7.03 -20.91 18.59
C CYS A 91 8.51 -20.63 18.86
N VAL A 92 8.85 -20.24 20.10
CA VAL A 92 10.22 -19.89 20.46
C VAL A 92 11.19 -21.08 20.37
N HIS A 93 10.69 -22.31 20.55
CA HIS A 93 11.50 -23.53 20.41
C HIS A 93 11.73 -23.84 18.93
N ALA A 94 10.66 -23.89 18.14
CA ALA A 94 10.76 -24.14 16.69
C ALA A 94 11.60 -23.07 15.98
N ALA A 95 11.40 -21.79 16.31
CA ALA A 95 12.20 -20.68 15.76
C ALA A 95 13.67 -20.72 16.16
N ALA A 96 14.02 -21.41 17.26
CA ALA A 96 15.39 -21.67 17.67
C ALA A 96 15.96 -22.98 17.10
N GLY A 97 15.21 -23.69 16.25
CA GLY A 97 15.60 -25.00 15.72
C GLY A 97 15.57 -26.13 16.76
N ARG A 98 14.89 -25.92 17.89
CA ARG A 98 14.73 -26.93 18.95
C ARG A 98 13.39 -27.63 18.83
N HIS A 99 13.34 -28.88 19.31
CA HIS A 99 12.10 -29.61 19.48
C HIS A 99 11.17 -28.88 20.47
N CYS A 100 9.90 -28.73 20.10
CA CYS A 100 8.87 -28.21 20.99
C CYS A 100 8.17 -29.38 21.67
N GLU A 101 8.25 -29.44 23.00
CA GLU A 101 7.67 -30.53 23.80
C GLU A 101 6.13 -30.63 23.67
N ALA A 102 5.47 -29.52 23.34
CA ALA A 102 4.03 -29.49 23.11
C ALA A 102 3.63 -30.16 21.77
N GLY A 103 4.57 -30.42 20.87
CA GLY A 103 4.32 -31.06 19.58
C GLY A 103 3.18 -30.37 18.81
N ASP A 104 2.22 -31.17 18.35
CA ASP A 104 1.05 -30.71 17.59
C ASP A 104 0.04 -29.93 18.44
N GLY A 105 0.10 -30.08 19.77
CA GLY A 105 -0.68 -29.30 20.72
C GLY A 105 -0.15 -27.87 20.94
N CYS A 106 0.97 -27.49 20.31
CA CYS A 106 1.48 -26.13 20.45
C CYS A 106 0.54 -25.10 19.81
N GLU A 107 0.13 -24.08 20.57
CA GLU A 107 -0.66 -22.95 20.06
C GLU A 107 0.16 -21.94 19.25
N PHE A 108 1.48 -22.15 19.08
CA PHE A 108 2.38 -21.24 18.36
C PHE A 108 2.84 -21.84 17.05
N CYS A 109 3.08 -21.02 16.02
CA CYS A 109 3.42 -21.53 14.70
C CYS A 109 4.80 -22.20 14.69
N HIS A 110 4.86 -23.43 14.17
CA HIS A 110 6.11 -24.20 13.99
C HIS A 110 6.76 -23.97 12.63
N VAL A 111 6.02 -23.40 11.68
CA VAL A 111 6.55 -23.08 10.35
C VAL A 111 7.62 -21.97 10.47
N PRO A 112 8.76 -22.08 9.77
CA PRO A 112 9.79 -21.03 9.80
C PRO A 112 9.23 -19.65 9.45
N HIS A 113 9.45 -18.68 10.33
CA HIS A 113 9.07 -17.29 10.13
C HIS A 113 10.29 -16.42 9.87
N THR A 114 10.18 -15.49 8.93
CA THR A 114 11.10 -14.34 8.89
C THR A 114 10.95 -13.58 10.19
N ARG A 115 12.07 -13.31 10.89
CA ARG A 115 12.05 -12.49 12.11
C ARG A 115 11.45 -11.12 11.77
N GLY A 116 10.21 -10.90 12.19
CA GLY A 116 9.57 -9.59 12.06
C GLY A 116 10.34 -8.55 12.85
N MET A 117 10.18 -7.27 12.47
CA MET A 117 10.66 -6.18 13.32
C MET A 117 10.09 -6.37 14.73
N LYS A 118 10.95 -6.25 15.75
CA LYS A 118 10.48 -6.20 17.13
C LYS A 118 10.00 -4.78 17.41
N LEU A 119 8.83 -4.65 18.04
CA LEU A 119 8.37 -3.35 18.51
C LEU A 119 9.32 -2.87 19.60
N ASP A 120 10.09 -1.81 19.32
CA ASP A 120 10.96 -1.23 20.34
C ASP A 120 10.11 -0.52 21.42
N GLY A 121 10.70 -0.29 22.60
CA GLY A 121 9.98 0.34 23.71
C GLY A 121 9.50 1.77 23.39
N HIS A 122 10.15 2.46 22.46
CA HIS A 122 9.77 3.80 22.03
C HIS A 122 8.50 3.76 21.16
N LEU A 123 8.42 2.82 20.23
CA LEU A 123 7.23 2.56 19.42
C LEU A 123 6.05 2.09 20.30
N HIS A 124 6.29 1.28 21.32
CA HIS A 124 5.25 0.89 22.28
C HIS A 124 4.68 2.11 23.00
N ARG A 125 5.54 3.01 23.52
CA ARG A 125 5.10 4.27 24.14
C ARG A 125 4.32 5.16 23.17
N HIS A 126 4.75 5.28 21.91
CA HIS A 126 3.99 6.02 20.90
C HIS A 126 2.62 5.42 20.63
N MET A 127 2.54 4.09 20.54
CA MET A 127 1.26 3.40 20.38
C MET A 127 0.35 3.61 21.59
N GLU A 128 0.89 3.61 22.81
CA GLU A 128 0.15 3.87 24.03
C GLU A 128 -0.37 5.30 24.09
N ALA A 129 0.47 6.28 23.75
CA ALA A 129 0.12 7.70 23.72
C ALA A 129 -0.90 8.06 22.61
N MET A 130 -1.01 7.24 21.57
CA MET A 130 -1.98 7.45 20.49
C MET A 130 -3.40 7.21 20.99
N SER A 131 -4.32 8.11 20.60
CA SER A 131 -5.73 7.94 20.93
C SER A 131 -6.26 6.64 20.33
N LYS A 132 -7.19 6.00 21.03
CA LYS A 132 -7.80 4.75 20.58
C LYS A 132 -8.40 4.90 19.17
N ALA A 133 -9.08 6.01 18.91
CA ALA A 133 -9.69 6.30 17.61
C ALA A 133 -8.66 6.38 16.47
N ASP A 134 -7.56 7.12 16.66
CA ASP A 134 -6.53 7.29 15.63
C ASP A 134 -5.86 5.95 15.32
N PHE A 135 -5.54 5.17 16.36
CA PHE A 135 -4.91 3.87 16.21
C PHE A 135 -5.83 2.86 15.49
N LEU A 136 -7.10 2.79 15.88
CA LEU A 136 -8.08 1.91 15.23
C LEU A 136 -8.34 2.30 13.78
N CYS A 137 -8.42 3.60 13.46
CA CYS A 137 -8.59 4.07 12.09
C CYS A 137 -7.44 3.60 11.18
N VAL A 138 -6.19 3.81 11.62
CA VAL A 138 -5.00 3.39 10.84
C VAL A 138 -4.91 1.87 10.72
N THR A 139 -5.11 1.14 11.81
CA THR A 139 -5.04 -0.33 11.78
C THR A 139 -6.16 -0.95 10.94
N LEU A 140 -7.39 -0.44 11.00
CA LEU A 140 -8.49 -0.88 10.14
C LEU A 140 -8.16 -0.75 8.65
N ARG A 141 -7.65 0.41 8.22
CA ARG A 141 -7.23 0.63 6.83
C ARG A 141 -6.13 -0.35 6.42
N LEU A 142 -5.14 -0.55 7.29
CA LEU A 142 -4.04 -1.50 7.02
C LEU A 142 -4.53 -2.95 6.95
N LEU A 143 -5.45 -3.35 7.82
CA LEU A 143 -6.02 -4.71 7.81
C LEU A 143 -6.81 -4.97 6.53
N ARG A 144 -7.64 -4.02 6.08
CA ARG A 144 -8.36 -4.14 4.79
C ARG A 144 -7.39 -4.31 3.62
N ASN A 145 -6.36 -3.48 3.55
CA ASN A 145 -5.35 -3.58 2.50
C ASN A 145 -4.61 -4.93 2.55
N LYS A 146 -4.27 -5.43 3.74
CA LYS A 146 -3.62 -6.73 3.91
C LYS A 146 -4.53 -7.90 3.55
N ALA A 147 -5.80 -7.87 3.94
CA ALA A 147 -6.77 -8.90 3.59
C ALA A 147 -6.97 -8.97 2.06
N HIS A 148 -7.10 -7.80 1.42
CA HIS A 148 -7.20 -7.71 -0.04
C HIS A 148 -5.95 -8.25 -0.74
N ALA A 149 -4.76 -7.80 -0.32
CA ALA A 149 -3.48 -8.26 -0.89
C ALA A 149 -3.23 -9.76 -0.70
N ALA A 150 -3.84 -10.36 0.33
CA ALA A 150 -3.79 -11.78 0.62
C ALA A 150 -4.84 -12.61 -0.13
N GLY A 151 -5.78 -11.98 -0.85
CA GLY A 151 -6.86 -12.70 -1.52
C GLY A 151 -7.86 -13.36 -0.56
N LEU A 152 -8.01 -12.87 0.67
CA LEU A 152 -8.95 -13.43 1.66
C LEU A 152 -10.43 -13.07 1.36
N ARG A 153 -10.90 -13.19 0.11
CA ARG A 153 -12.12 -12.52 -0.33
C ARG A 153 -13.40 -13.33 -0.26
N ASP A 154 -13.42 -14.60 -0.63
CA ASP A 154 -14.70 -15.27 -0.89
C ASP A 154 -15.12 -16.21 0.25
N GLU A 155 -14.26 -17.12 0.68
CA GLU A 155 -14.58 -18.09 1.75
C GLU A 155 -14.41 -17.51 3.16
N ALA A 156 -13.69 -16.39 3.26
CA ALA A 156 -13.30 -15.75 4.51
C ALA A 156 -14.05 -14.43 4.77
N LEU A 157 -14.98 -14.05 3.88
CA LEU A 157 -15.61 -12.73 3.89
C LEU A 157 -16.36 -12.46 5.19
N GLU A 158 -17.21 -13.40 5.61
CA GLU A 158 -18.04 -13.25 6.82
C GLU A 158 -17.17 -13.05 8.07
N ALA A 159 -16.08 -13.83 8.20
CA ALA A 159 -15.15 -13.71 9.32
C ALA A 159 -14.37 -12.38 9.30
N LEU A 160 -14.02 -11.89 8.11
CA LEU A 160 -13.40 -10.56 7.96
C LEU A 160 -14.36 -9.43 8.27
N GLU A 161 -15.61 -9.52 7.82
CA GLU A 161 -16.63 -8.53 8.09
C GLU A 161 -16.97 -8.46 9.57
N ALA A 162 -17.09 -9.61 10.24
CA ALA A 162 -17.22 -9.69 11.69
C ALA A 162 -16.04 -8.98 12.39
N LEU A 163 -14.80 -9.27 11.99
CA LEU A 163 -13.61 -8.62 12.56
C LEU A 163 -13.60 -7.10 12.33
N PHE A 164 -13.93 -6.64 11.12
CA PHE A 164 -13.97 -5.22 10.79
C PHE A 164 -15.12 -4.51 11.49
N SER A 165 -16.25 -5.17 11.71
CA SER A 165 -17.40 -4.66 12.45
C SER A 165 -17.04 -4.40 13.91
N VAL A 166 -16.28 -5.32 14.56
CA VAL A 166 -15.79 -5.13 15.94
C VAL A 166 -14.98 -3.84 16.07
N PHE A 167 -13.96 -3.67 15.22
CA PHE A 167 -13.09 -2.49 15.27
C PHE A 167 -13.80 -1.20 14.86
N THR A 168 -14.76 -1.28 13.92
CA THR A 168 -15.56 -0.11 13.52
C THR A 168 -16.48 0.32 14.65
N SER A 169 -17.12 -0.62 15.35
CA SER A 169 -17.98 -0.34 16.50
C SER A 169 -17.19 0.27 17.66
N GLU A 170 -15.99 -0.24 17.94
CA GLU A 170 -15.06 0.33 18.92
C GLU A 170 -14.60 1.74 18.57
N LEU A 171 -14.35 2.00 17.28
CA LEU A 171 -14.02 3.34 16.78
C LEU A 171 -15.19 4.31 16.95
N GLN A 172 -16.42 3.88 16.68
CA GLN A 172 -17.60 4.73 16.86
C GLN A 172 -17.89 5.03 18.33
N ARG A 173 -17.79 4.03 19.23
CA ARG A 173 -17.92 4.23 20.69
C ARG A 173 -16.96 5.30 21.21
N GLU A 174 -15.70 5.25 20.76
CA GLU A 174 -14.68 6.23 21.15
C GLU A 174 -14.97 7.65 20.62
N LYS A 175 -15.58 7.76 19.44
CA LYS A 175 -16.00 9.07 18.89
C LYS A 175 -17.17 9.65 19.68
N SER A 176 -18.20 8.85 19.97
CA SER A 176 -19.37 9.29 20.74
C SER A 176 -18.99 9.70 22.17
N ALA A 177 -18.09 8.95 22.83
CA ALA A 177 -17.62 9.29 24.18
C ALA A 177 -16.88 10.64 24.25
N LYS A 178 -16.32 11.12 23.13
CA LYS A 178 -15.67 12.44 23.06
C LYS A 178 -16.65 13.56 22.79
N SER A 179 -17.74 13.32 22.04
CA SER A 179 -18.77 14.34 21.78
C SER A 179 -19.63 14.66 23.00
N GLU A 180 -19.77 13.72 23.95
CA GLU A 180 -20.60 13.91 25.14
C GLU A 180 -19.93 14.75 26.24
N LYS A 181 -18.62 15.04 26.14
CA LYS A 181 -18.00 15.98 27.08
C LYS A 181 -18.36 17.41 26.68
N PRO A 182 -19.21 18.12 27.43
CA PRO A 182 -19.59 19.48 27.10
C PRO A 182 -18.33 20.35 27.04
N GLU A 183 -18.04 20.85 25.84
CA GLU A 183 -16.94 21.77 25.57
C GLU A 183 -17.13 23.04 26.41
N LYS A 184 -16.54 23.06 27.61
CA LYS A 184 -16.30 24.30 28.35
C LYS A 184 -15.12 25.04 27.70
N SER A 185 -15.25 25.49 26.44
CA SER A 185 -14.25 26.32 25.76
C SER A 185 -14.75 26.77 24.37
N GLU A 186 -15.50 27.86 24.37
CA GLU A 186 -16.27 28.47 23.28
C GLU A 186 -15.42 29.17 22.18
N LYS A 187 -14.28 28.61 21.74
CA LYS A 187 -13.37 29.32 20.80
C LYS A 187 -12.89 28.58 19.55
N SER A 188 -13.48 27.45 19.15
CA SER A 188 -12.98 26.69 17.98
C SER A 188 -14.07 26.04 17.10
N GLN A 189 -15.10 26.78 16.68
CA GLN A 189 -16.25 26.23 15.91
C GLN A 189 -16.25 26.45 14.38
N ASN A 190 -15.09 26.58 13.72
CA ASN A 190 -15.05 26.63 12.24
C ASN A 190 -14.07 25.57 11.67
N ARG A 191 -14.38 24.28 11.79
CA ARG A 191 -13.68 23.22 11.04
C ARG A 191 -14.69 22.29 10.36
N GLU A 192 -14.55 22.13 9.05
CA GLU A 192 -15.43 21.32 8.22
C GLU A 192 -15.24 19.79 8.44
N PRO A 193 -16.28 18.96 8.21
CA PRO A 193 -16.30 17.54 8.60
C PRO A 193 -15.59 16.57 7.61
N GLY A 194 -14.68 17.04 6.78
CA GLY A 194 -14.25 16.33 5.56
C GLY A 194 -13.06 15.37 5.66
N GLU A 195 -12.17 15.50 6.66
CA GLU A 195 -10.92 14.71 6.70
C GLU A 195 -10.79 13.88 7.98
N LEU A 196 -11.01 12.57 7.85
CA LEU A 196 -10.90 11.54 8.90
C LEU A 196 -9.46 11.15 9.26
N LEU A 197 -8.46 11.92 8.82
CA LEU A 197 -7.06 11.63 9.14
C LEU A 197 -6.70 12.22 10.51
N PRO A 198 -5.85 11.54 11.29
CA PRO A 198 -5.39 12.08 12.56
C PRO A 198 -4.70 13.44 12.30
N ASN A 199 -5.11 14.48 13.05
CA ASN A 199 -4.53 15.83 12.97
C ASN A 199 -3.02 15.86 13.32
N LYS A 200 -2.48 14.77 13.87
CA LYS A 200 -1.05 14.63 14.18
C LYS A 200 -0.42 13.62 13.21
N PRO A 201 0.76 13.91 12.64
CA PRO A 201 1.43 12.99 11.73
C PRO A 201 1.66 11.65 12.42
N PHE A 202 1.21 10.58 11.76
CA PHE A 202 1.41 9.23 12.27
C PHE A 202 2.92 8.91 12.28
N PRO A 203 3.50 8.40 13.38
CA PRO A 203 4.93 8.14 13.42
C PRO A 203 5.36 7.18 12.30
N ARG A 204 6.17 7.65 11.34
CA ARG A 204 6.60 6.88 10.15
C ARG A 204 7.20 5.52 10.51
N ARG A 205 7.95 5.45 11.62
CA ARG A 205 8.53 4.19 12.12
C ARG A 205 7.47 3.19 12.58
N LEU A 206 6.40 3.66 13.21
CA LEU A 206 5.28 2.81 13.61
C LEU A 206 4.51 2.30 12.40
N LEU A 207 4.29 3.15 11.39
CA LEU A 207 3.59 2.73 10.16
C LEU A 207 4.39 1.65 9.44
N ARG A 208 5.72 1.85 9.31
CA ARG A 208 6.63 0.85 8.73
C ARG A 208 6.57 -0.47 9.50
N TYR A 209 6.56 -0.43 10.83
CA TYR A 209 6.40 -1.62 11.66
C TYR A 209 5.07 -2.33 11.36
N LEU A 210 3.94 -1.62 11.35
CA LEU A 210 2.61 -2.20 11.10
C LEU A 210 2.48 -2.78 9.69
N LEU A 211 3.12 -2.16 8.68
CA LEU A 211 3.18 -2.67 7.32
C LEU A 211 3.95 -3.99 7.22
N GLN A 212 5.02 -4.15 7.98
CA GLN A 212 5.83 -5.37 8.00
C GLN A 212 5.29 -6.45 8.95
N ALA A 213 4.43 -6.08 9.91
CA ALA A 213 3.78 -7.02 10.80
C ALA A 213 2.81 -7.95 10.04
N SER A 214 2.67 -9.20 10.53
CA SER A 214 1.65 -10.12 10.00
C SER A 214 0.24 -9.60 10.27
N PHE A 215 -0.74 -10.12 9.52
CA PHE A 215 -2.14 -9.74 9.73
C PHE A 215 -2.58 -10.00 11.17
N ALA A 216 -2.32 -11.21 11.68
CA ALA A 216 -2.63 -11.58 13.07
C ALA A 216 -1.96 -10.68 14.12
N ALA A 217 -0.73 -10.22 13.86
CA ALA A 217 -0.04 -9.29 14.75
C ALA A 217 -0.71 -7.91 14.79
N VAL A 218 -1.13 -7.36 13.63
CA VAL A 218 -1.85 -6.09 13.57
C VAL A 218 -3.21 -6.20 14.27
N VAL A 219 -3.95 -7.30 14.06
CA VAL A 219 -5.21 -7.57 14.76
C VAL A 219 -5.01 -7.62 16.27
N SER A 220 -3.98 -8.33 16.74
CA SER A 220 -3.66 -8.43 18.17
C SER A 220 -3.37 -7.06 18.79
N LEU A 221 -2.67 -6.18 18.06
CA LEU A 221 -2.39 -4.82 18.52
C LEU A 221 -3.65 -3.95 18.54
N ALA A 222 -4.52 -4.05 17.53
CA ALA A 222 -5.81 -3.36 17.50
C ALA A 222 -6.75 -3.82 18.63
N ALA A 223 -6.83 -5.13 18.87
CA ALA A 223 -7.61 -5.71 19.94
C ALA A 223 -7.18 -5.19 21.32
N ARG A 224 -5.88 -4.97 21.57
CA ARG A 224 -5.40 -4.38 22.84
C ARG A 224 -5.98 -2.98 23.15
N LYS A 225 -6.47 -2.25 22.16
CA LYS A 225 -7.14 -0.96 22.32
C LYS A 225 -8.67 -1.08 22.50
N CYS A 226 -9.23 -2.27 22.31
CA CYS A 226 -10.66 -2.54 22.45
C CYS A 226 -11.03 -2.85 23.90
N GLY A 227 -12.33 -2.82 24.22
CA GLY A 227 -12.83 -3.33 25.49
C GLY A 227 -12.62 -4.84 25.63
N GLU A 228 -13.01 -5.43 26.76
CA GLU A 228 -12.94 -6.88 26.96
C GLU A 228 -13.80 -7.65 25.95
N GLU A 229 -15.04 -7.20 25.75
CA GLU A 229 -15.97 -7.76 24.76
C GLU A 229 -15.38 -7.67 23.33
N GLY A 230 -14.89 -6.50 22.92
CA GLY A 230 -14.28 -6.33 21.59
C GLY A 230 -13.02 -7.17 21.40
N ARG A 231 -12.23 -7.41 22.46
CA ARG A 231 -11.08 -8.32 22.43
C ARG A 231 -11.51 -9.78 22.22
N LEU A 232 -12.58 -10.22 22.89
CA LEU A 232 -13.12 -11.56 22.75
C LEU A 232 -13.66 -11.79 21.33
N GLN A 233 -14.50 -10.87 20.85
CA GLN A 233 -15.07 -10.94 19.49
C GLN A 233 -13.97 -10.92 18.41
N ALA A 234 -12.93 -10.08 18.57
CA ALA A 234 -11.80 -10.07 17.64
C ALA A 234 -11.02 -11.40 17.64
N ARG A 235 -10.91 -12.07 18.80
CA ARG A 235 -10.26 -13.38 18.92
C ARG A 235 -11.08 -14.48 18.23
N GLU A 236 -12.40 -14.48 18.43
CA GLU A 236 -13.33 -15.42 17.79
C GLU A 236 -13.34 -15.24 16.27
N ALA A 237 -13.45 -14.01 15.78
CA ALA A 237 -13.39 -13.70 14.35
C ALA A 237 -12.06 -14.14 13.73
N MET A 238 -10.93 -13.94 14.42
CA MET A 238 -9.62 -14.44 13.98
C MET A 238 -9.53 -15.97 13.94
N GLN A 239 -10.17 -16.66 14.88
CA GLN A 239 -10.22 -18.11 14.89
C GLN A 239 -11.06 -18.65 13.73
N ALA A 240 -12.24 -18.07 13.49
CA ALA A 240 -13.07 -18.38 12.33
C ALA A 240 -12.30 -18.17 11.01
N LEU A 241 -11.57 -17.06 10.91
CA LEU A 241 -10.77 -16.72 9.72
C LEU A 241 -9.66 -17.75 9.44
N ARG A 242 -8.99 -18.24 10.50
CA ARG A 242 -7.97 -19.31 10.37
C ARG A 242 -8.56 -20.63 9.92
N ILE A 243 -9.74 -20.98 10.43
CA ILE A 243 -10.46 -22.19 10.06
C ILE A 243 -10.86 -22.11 8.58
N ALA A 244 -11.49 -21.01 8.16
CA ALA A 244 -11.87 -20.78 6.77
C ALA A 244 -10.67 -20.87 5.81
N GLN A 245 -9.55 -20.23 6.15
CA GLN A 245 -8.33 -20.31 5.34
C GLN A 245 -7.72 -21.72 5.33
N GLY A 246 -7.79 -22.44 6.46
CA GLY A 246 -7.35 -23.83 6.53
C GLY A 246 -8.11 -24.74 5.56
N PHE A 247 -9.43 -24.58 5.47
CA PHE A 247 -10.27 -25.31 4.50
C PHE A 247 -9.93 -24.96 3.06
N ALA A 248 -9.78 -23.67 2.74
CA ALA A 248 -9.41 -23.21 1.41
C ALA A 248 -8.06 -23.80 0.95
N ASN A 249 -7.06 -23.78 1.85
CA ASN A 249 -5.75 -24.37 1.57
C ASN A 249 -5.81 -25.89 1.40
N GLY A 250 -6.60 -26.58 2.24
CA GLY A 250 -6.78 -28.04 2.13
C GLY A 250 -7.44 -28.45 0.81
N PHE A 251 -8.46 -27.70 0.38
CA PHE A 251 -9.14 -27.94 -0.89
C PHE A 251 -8.24 -27.69 -2.11
N ALA A 252 -7.42 -26.64 -2.07
CA ALA A 252 -6.43 -26.35 -3.11
C ALA A 252 -5.38 -27.46 -3.25
N VAL A 253 -4.93 -28.05 -2.14
CA VAL A 253 -3.99 -29.18 -2.17
C VAL A 253 -4.65 -30.44 -2.74
N ALA A 254 -5.87 -30.76 -2.31
CA ALA A 254 -6.61 -31.93 -2.80
C ALA A 254 -6.90 -31.85 -4.31
N THR A 255 -7.31 -30.67 -4.80
CA THR A 255 -7.54 -30.44 -6.24
C THR A 255 -6.26 -30.55 -7.06
N THR A 256 -5.12 -30.06 -6.55
CA THR A 256 -3.82 -30.21 -7.20
C THR A 256 -3.42 -31.69 -7.30
N ILE A 257 -3.49 -32.45 -6.20
CA ILE A 257 -3.17 -33.88 -6.19
C ILE A 257 -4.08 -34.65 -7.16
N LEU A 258 -5.39 -34.38 -7.17
CA LEU A 258 -6.32 -35.04 -8.08
C LEU A 258 -6.02 -34.70 -9.55
N SER A 259 -5.58 -33.49 -9.86
CA SER A 259 -5.18 -33.10 -11.22
C SER A 259 -3.91 -33.82 -11.69
N GLU A 260 -2.95 -34.06 -10.79
CA GLU A 260 -1.73 -34.81 -11.10
C GLU A 260 -2.00 -36.31 -11.29
N PHE A 261 -2.89 -36.89 -10.48
CA PHE A 261 -3.22 -38.33 -10.57
C PHE A 261 -4.09 -38.68 -11.77
N THR A 262 -4.96 -37.78 -12.23
CA THR A 262 -5.91 -38.09 -13.32
C THR A 262 -5.34 -37.82 -14.71
N GLY A 263 -4.22 -37.08 -14.84
CA GLY A 263 -3.57 -36.80 -16.12
C GLY A 263 -4.47 -36.09 -17.15
N GLN A 264 -5.64 -35.63 -16.73
CA GLN A 264 -6.64 -34.95 -17.55
C GLN A 264 -6.93 -33.61 -16.91
N THR A 265 -6.62 -32.53 -17.65
CA THR A 265 -7.27 -31.23 -17.48
C THR A 265 -8.74 -31.35 -17.89
N ALA A 266 -9.51 -32.08 -17.08
CA ALA A 266 -10.94 -32.22 -17.30
C ALA A 266 -11.62 -30.90 -16.93
N LEU A 267 -12.24 -30.27 -17.94
CA LEU A 267 -13.24 -29.23 -17.82
C LEU A 267 -14.34 -29.69 -16.85
N PHE A 268 -14.19 -29.39 -15.55
CA PHE A 268 -15.22 -29.62 -14.56
C PHE A 268 -16.36 -28.62 -14.81
N ARG A 269 -17.42 -29.08 -15.48
CA ARG A 269 -18.72 -28.42 -15.45
C ARG A 269 -19.37 -28.64 -14.07
N PRO A 270 -19.89 -27.59 -13.41
CA PRO A 270 -20.58 -27.75 -12.13
C PRO A 270 -21.94 -28.41 -12.40
N GLY A 271 -22.04 -29.71 -12.18
CA GLY A 271 -23.29 -30.45 -12.41
C GLY A 271 -23.38 -31.88 -11.90
N PHE A 272 -22.36 -32.42 -11.23
CA PHE A 272 -22.40 -33.80 -10.71
C PHE A 272 -22.42 -33.83 -9.17
N GLY A 273 -23.62 -34.05 -8.61
CA GLY A 273 -23.92 -34.07 -7.18
C GLY A 273 -23.54 -35.36 -6.45
N TRP A 274 -22.30 -35.85 -6.58
CA TRP A 274 -21.86 -37.09 -5.93
C TRP A 274 -20.85 -36.92 -4.77
N LEU A 275 -20.53 -35.68 -4.35
CA LEU A 275 -19.64 -35.41 -3.20
C LEU A 275 -20.30 -34.73 -1.99
N ASN A 276 -21.60 -34.39 -2.06
CA ASN A 276 -22.30 -33.75 -0.92
C ASN A 276 -22.68 -34.69 0.23
N SER A 277 -22.27 -35.97 0.21
CA SER A 277 -22.76 -36.96 1.18
C SER A 277 -21.78 -37.32 2.31
N VAL A 278 -20.58 -36.73 2.40
CA VAL A 278 -19.56 -37.14 3.40
C VAL A 278 -19.16 -36.04 4.39
N CYS A 279 -19.63 -34.80 4.25
CA CYS A 279 -19.31 -33.72 5.21
C CYS A 279 -20.54 -32.91 5.62
N THR A 280 -21.51 -33.56 6.27
CA THR A 280 -22.49 -32.88 7.12
C THR A 280 -22.12 -33.15 8.57
N VAL A 281 -21.21 -32.35 9.13
CA VAL A 281 -21.05 -32.26 10.59
C VAL A 281 -22.09 -31.26 11.06
N SER A 282 -23.21 -31.77 11.58
CA SER A 282 -24.25 -30.96 12.21
C SER A 282 -23.70 -30.30 13.47
N VAL A 283 -23.51 -28.98 13.42
CA VAL A 283 -23.35 -28.16 14.62
C VAL A 283 -24.75 -27.69 15.02
N SER A 284 -25.43 -28.47 15.87
CA SER A 284 -26.67 -28.08 16.53
C SER A 284 -26.35 -27.61 17.94
N VAL A 285 -26.01 -26.33 18.14
CA VAL A 285 -25.99 -25.69 19.47
C VAL A 285 -26.37 -24.22 19.31
N LEU A 286 -27.31 -23.77 20.15
CA LEU A 286 -27.94 -22.43 20.26
C LEU A 286 -29.20 -22.19 19.41
N ASP A 287 -30.24 -22.97 19.71
CA ASP A 287 -31.62 -22.46 19.65
C ASP A 287 -32.21 -22.59 21.05
N GLY A 288 -32.55 -21.45 21.65
CA GLY A 288 -33.21 -21.40 22.94
C GLY A 288 -32.68 -20.26 23.79
N TYR A 289 -33.17 -19.05 23.53
CA TYR A 289 -33.51 -18.03 24.53
C TYR A 289 -33.86 -16.74 23.77
N PHE A 290 -35.13 -16.52 23.44
CA PHE A 290 -35.72 -15.19 23.53
C PHE A 290 -37.23 -15.33 23.64
N GLY A 291 -37.71 -15.03 24.85
CA GLY A 291 -39.12 -14.99 25.20
C GLY A 291 -39.80 -13.79 24.55
N SER A 292 -41.00 -14.09 24.08
CA SER A 292 -42.06 -13.16 23.69
C SER A 292 -42.43 -12.21 24.84
N SER A 293 -42.42 -10.91 24.56
CA SER A 293 -43.32 -9.95 25.20
C SER A 293 -43.79 -8.94 24.16
N ALA A 294 -45.07 -9.04 23.83
CA ALA A 294 -45.83 -8.00 23.16
C ALA A 294 -46.13 -6.89 24.17
N GLU A 295 -45.96 -5.63 23.78
CA GLU A 295 -46.89 -4.58 24.20
C GLU A 295 -46.90 -3.41 23.22
N SER A 296 -48.12 -3.13 22.79
CA SER A 296 -48.56 -2.05 21.94
C SER A 296 -48.46 -0.69 22.64
N THR A 297 -48.06 0.36 21.93
CA THR A 297 -48.72 1.66 22.04
C THR A 297 -48.51 2.49 20.77
N SER A 298 -49.61 3.09 20.34
CA SER A 298 -49.85 3.80 19.09
C SER A 298 -49.73 5.33 19.24
N SER A 299 -49.44 5.99 18.11
CA SER A 299 -49.74 7.40 17.71
C SER A 299 -48.55 8.38 17.74
N PRO A 300 -48.60 9.52 17.00
CA PRO A 300 -49.21 9.82 15.69
C PRO A 300 -48.18 10.43 14.68
N PRO A 301 -48.54 10.67 13.40
CA PRO A 301 -47.61 11.21 12.40
C PRO A 301 -47.28 12.69 12.63
N SER A 302 -45.98 13.01 12.67
CA SER A 302 -45.45 14.37 12.78
C SER A 302 -45.52 15.10 11.42
N ALA A 303 -45.92 16.37 11.50
CA ALA A 303 -46.29 17.23 10.39
C ALA A 303 -45.14 17.57 9.43
N ALA A 304 -45.49 17.72 8.16
CA ALA A 304 -44.61 18.18 7.09
C ALA A 304 -44.10 19.62 7.32
N PRO A 305 -42.83 19.92 7.01
CA PRO A 305 -42.31 21.28 7.08
C PRO A 305 -42.86 22.15 5.93
N PRO A 306 -43.00 23.48 6.15
CA PRO A 306 -43.48 24.41 5.13
C PRO A 306 -42.47 24.61 3.99
N PRO A 307 -42.93 24.99 2.78
CA PRO A 307 -42.06 25.21 1.64
C PRO A 307 -41.23 26.49 1.81
N PHE A 308 -39.96 26.40 1.44
CA PHE A 308 -39.03 27.53 1.37
C PHE A 308 -39.48 28.56 0.33
N ALA A 309 -39.49 29.84 0.73
CA ALA A 309 -39.73 30.96 -0.16
C ALA A 309 -38.57 31.13 -1.17
N ALA A 310 -38.93 31.33 -2.43
CA ALA A 310 -37.99 31.61 -3.51
C ALA A 310 -37.35 33.00 -3.34
N PRO A 311 -36.01 33.15 -3.50
CA PRO A 311 -35.40 34.46 -3.57
C PRO A 311 -35.67 35.14 -4.91
N ALA A 312 -35.86 36.46 -4.84
CA ALA A 312 -36.11 37.35 -5.98
C ALA A 312 -34.93 37.38 -6.98
N PRO A 313 -35.18 37.64 -8.28
CA PRO A 313 -34.13 37.69 -9.29
C PRO A 313 -33.29 38.95 -9.13
N VAL A 314 -31.99 38.76 -8.90
CA VAL A 314 -30.99 39.84 -8.98
C VAL A 314 -30.64 40.05 -10.46
N ALA A 315 -30.63 41.31 -10.86
CA ALA A 315 -30.44 41.78 -12.23
C ALA A 315 -29.18 41.22 -12.90
N ALA A 316 -29.33 40.80 -14.16
CA ALA A 316 -28.26 40.37 -15.03
C ALA A 316 -27.30 41.54 -15.33
N ALA A 317 -26.05 41.40 -14.88
CA ALA A 317 -24.94 42.19 -15.40
C ALA A 317 -24.45 41.58 -16.72
N ALA A 318 -24.20 42.45 -17.70
CA ALA A 318 -23.78 42.09 -19.05
C ALA A 318 -22.49 41.23 -19.08
N PRO A 319 -22.36 40.29 -20.03
CA PRO A 319 -21.18 39.46 -20.14
C PRO A 319 -19.98 40.30 -20.60
N ALA A 320 -18.96 40.37 -19.75
CA ALA A 320 -17.63 40.83 -20.13
C ALA A 320 -17.06 39.89 -21.21
N MET A 321 -16.55 40.49 -22.28
CA MET A 321 -15.92 39.79 -23.40
C MET A 321 -14.81 38.88 -22.89
N ALA A 322 -14.92 37.59 -23.18
CA ALA A 322 -13.85 36.62 -22.95
C ALA A 322 -12.62 37.02 -23.78
N PRO A 323 -11.40 36.98 -23.22
CA PRO A 323 -10.19 37.23 -23.98
C PRO A 323 -10.01 36.12 -25.03
N THR A 324 -9.85 36.55 -26.28
CA THR A 324 -9.53 35.71 -27.43
C THR A 324 -8.30 34.87 -27.12
N ALA A 325 -8.44 33.54 -27.12
CA ALA A 325 -7.33 32.61 -26.93
C ALA A 325 -6.28 32.86 -28.03
N ALA A 326 -5.04 33.13 -27.61
CA ALA A 326 -3.92 33.29 -28.52
C ALA A 326 -3.70 31.99 -29.31
N PRO A 327 -3.32 32.07 -30.61
CA PRO A 327 -3.04 30.89 -31.41
C PRO A 327 -1.90 30.08 -30.80
N ALA A 328 -2.10 28.76 -30.70
CA ALA A 328 -1.12 27.84 -30.17
C ALA A 328 0.20 27.96 -30.97
N PRO A 329 1.37 28.08 -30.30
CA PRO A 329 2.65 28.09 -30.98
C PRO A 329 2.83 26.80 -31.80
N LEU A 330 3.44 26.92 -32.98
CA LEU A 330 3.82 25.80 -33.85
C LEU A 330 4.58 24.75 -33.01
N GLY A 331 3.86 23.69 -32.66
CA GLY A 331 4.19 22.83 -31.53
C GLY A 331 5.35 21.89 -31.81
N ALA A 332 6.16 21.64 -30.78
CA ALA A 332 7.13 20.56 -30.78
C ALA A 332 6.44 19.26 -31.20
N GLN A 333 7.01 18.58 -32.19
CA GLN A 333 6.52 17.27 -32.61
C GLN A 333 7.08 16.23 -31.63
N PRO A 334 6.23 15.35 -31.08
CA PRO A 334 6.71 14.29 -30.20
C PRO A 334 7.76 13.48 -30.93
N ALA A 335 8.82 13.10 -30.22
CA ALA A 335 9.84 12.22 -30.78
C ALA A 335 9.17 10.87 -31.10
N THR A 336 9.04 10.59 -32.39
CA THR A 336 8.53 9.31 -32.87
C THR A 336 9.65 8.28 -32.75
N ALA A 337 9.32 7.11 -32.21
CA ALA A 337 10.28 6.02 -32.14
C ALA A 337 10.71 5.61 -33.56
N PRO A 338 11.98 5.23 -33.76
CA PRO A 338 12.47 4.84 -35.08
C PRO A 338 11.65 3.66 -35.64
N PRO A 339 11.34 3.66 -36.95
CA PRO A 339 10.35 2.77 -37.57
C PRO A 339 10.68 1.27 -37.53
N GLY A 340 11.85 0.86 -37.04
CA GLY A 340 12.33 -0.53 -37.06
C GLY A 340 11.86 -1.45 -35.92
N THR A 341 10.94 -1.03 -35.04
CA THR A 341 10.52 -1.86 -33.88
C THR A 341 9.02 -1.87 -33.60
N ALA A 342 8.18 -1.35 -34.52
CA ALA A 342 6.74 -1.22 -34.29
C ALA A 342 5.99 -2.57 -34.21
N GLU A 343 6.48 -3.62 -34.87
CA GLU A 343 5.80 -4.92 -34.94
C GLU A 343 5.95 -5.74 -33.65
N GLU A 344 7.14 -5.80 -33.06
CA GLU A 344 7.37 -6.51 -31.78
C GLU A 344 6.69 -5.80 -30.59
N ARG A 345 6.42 -4.49 -30.71
CA ARG A 345 5.77 -3.69 -29.66
C ARG A 345 4.26 -3.93 -29.53
N ARG A 346 3.62 -4.57 -30.51
CA ARG A 346 2.16 -4.74 -30.57
C ARG A 346 1.64 -6.09 -30.08
N SER A 347 2.49 -6.98 -29.55
CA SER A 347 2.05 -8.32 -29.11
C SER A 347 0.89 -8.27 -28.11
N ASP A 348 0.84 -7.21 -27.29
CA ASP A 348 -0.13 -7.07 -26.21
C ASP A 348 -1.25 -6.04 -26.55
N GLY A 349 -1.21 -5.44 -27.74
CA GLY A 349 -2.19 -4.46 -28.22
C GLY A 349 -2.23 -3.12 -27.46
N LEU A 350 -1.38 -2.90 -26.46
CA LEU A 350 -1.31 -1.67 -25.69
C LEU A 350 -0.26 -0.72 -26.26
N SER A 351 -0.61 0.55 -26.44
CA SER A 351 0.28 1.64 -26.78
C SER A 351 0.61 2.52 -25.56
N LEU A 352 1.85 3.00 -25.49
CA LEU A 352 2.43 3.64 -24.32
C LEU A 352 3.15 4.92 -24.68
N PHE A 353 2.72 6.03 -24.10
CA PHE A 353 3.35 7.33 -24.22
C PHE A 353 4.06 7.71 -22.91
N CYS A 354 5.35 8.04 -23.00
CA CYS A 354 6.18 8.35 -21.83
C CYS A 354 6.51 9.83 -21.77
N PHE A 355 6.44 10.44 -20.60
CA PHE A 355 6.85 11.83 -20.46
C PHE A 355 7.50 12.12 -19.10
N ALA A 356 8.40 13.08 -19.08
CA ALA A 356 9.06 13.56 -17.87
C ALA A 356 8.93 15.08 -17.78
N TRP A 357 9.05 15.62 -16.57
CA TRP A 357 9.24 17.05 -16.36
C TRP A 357 10.65 17.30 -15.82
N THR A 358 11.30 18.36 -16.28
CA THR A 358 12.63 18.75 -15.81
C THR A 358 12.84 20.26 -15.81
N PRO A 359 13.49 20.83 -14.77
CA PRO A 359 13.97 22.21 -14.77
C PRO A 359 15.28 22.40 -15.56
N ARG A 360 15.80 21.35 -16.23
CA ARG A 360 17.05 21.39 -17.02
C ARG A 360 18.25 21.88 -16.22
N ARG A 361 18.42 21.37 -15.00
CA ARG A 361 19.64 21.64 -14.22
C ARG A 361 20.81 20.89 -14.85
N GLY A 362 22.04 21.33 -14.58
CA GLY A 362 23.24 20.65 -15.13
C GLY A 362 23.36 19.16 -14.78
N TYR A 363 22.74 18.70 -13.68
CA TYR A 363 22.63 17.27 -13.36
C TYR A 363 21.54 16.57 -14.19
N ASP A 364 20.41 17.24 -14.43
CA ASP A 364 19.31 16.72 -15.24
C ASP A 364 19.76 16.47 -16.68
N GLU A 365 20.56 17.38 -17.25
CA GLU A 365 21.14 17.23 -18.60
C GLU A 365 21.97 15.94 -18.74
N GLN A 366 22.66 15.53 -17.68
CA GLN A 366 23.43 14.27 -17.68
C GLN A 366 22.49 13.06 -17.67
N LEU A 367 21.38 13.13 -16.93
CA LEU A 367 20.38 12.06 -16.86
C LEU A 367 19.57 11.94 -18.16
N LEU A 368 19.27 13.05 -18.83
CA LEU A 368 18.46 13.07 -20.06
C LEU A 368 19.01 12.15 -21.15
N VAL A 369 20.34 11.97 -21.23
CA VAL A 369 20.97 11.03 -22.17
C VAL A 369 20.49 9.60 -21.94
N GLU A 370 20.44 9.15 -20.69
CA GLU A 370 19.98 7.80 -20.35
C GLU A 370 18.46 7.67 -20.38
N VAL A 371 17.73 8.72 -19.96
CA VAL A 371 16.26 8.72 -19.99
C VAL A 371 15.75 8.66 -21.43
N ARG A 372 16.37 9.38 -22.37
CA ARG A 372 16.04 9.29 -23.81
C ARG A 372 16.19 7.87 -24.35
N LYS A 373 17.25 7.15 -23.98
CA LYS A 373 17.42 5.74 -24.39
C LYS A 373 16.32 4.84 -23.83
N GLN A 374 15.83 5.12 -22.63
CA GLN A 374 14.71 4.38 -22.03
C GLN A 374 13.39 4.74 -22.71
N TYR A 375 13.12 6.02 -22.94
CA TYR A 375 11.88 6.53 -23.51
C TYR A 375 11.74 6.24 -25.00
N ALA A 376 12.85 6.06 -25.73
CA ALA A 376 12.84 5.58 -27.11
C ALA A 376 12.21 4.17 -27.27
N LYS A 377 12.06 3.42 -26.16
CA LYS A 377 11.36 2.12 -26.11
C LYS A 377 9.85 2.26 -25.89
N CYS A 378 9.35 3.46 -25.58
CA CYS A 378 7.91 3.79 -25.60
C CYS A 378 7.47 4.10 -27.05
N ASP A 379 6.16 4.13 -27.32
CA ASP A 379 5.63 4.36 -28.67
C ASP A 379 5.71 5.84 -29.07
N GLY A 380 5.61 6.73 -28.08
CA GLY A 380 5.93 8.15 -28.19
C GLY A 380 6.47 8.66 -26.87
N HIS A 381 7.22 9.76 -26.93
CA HIS A 381 7.64 10.45 -25.72
C HIS A 381 7.84 11.95 -25.91
N VAL A 382 7.83 12.68 -24.79
CA VAL A 382 8.11 14.11 -24.73
C VAL A 382 8.70 14.50 -23.38
N PHE A 383 9.58 15.49 -23.37
CA PHE A 383 10.11 16.11 -22.17
C PHE A 383 9.45 17.47 -21.97
N TYR A 384 8.93 17.71 -20.79
CA TYR A 384 8.40 19.01 -20.40
C TYR A 384 9.45 19.78 -19.64
N THR A 385 9.60 21.05 -19.97
CA THR A 385 10.40 21.99 -19.20
C THR A 385 9.68 23.32 -19.09
N ASP A 386 10.12 24.18 -18.20
CA ASP A 386 9.51 25.50 -18.13
C ASP A 386 10.07 26.46 -19.20
N LYS A 387 9.29 27.49 -19.54
CA LYS A 387 9.67 28.49 -20.55
C LYS A 387 11.00 29.18 -20.25
N ASP A 388 11.35 29.36 -18.96
CA ASP A 388 12.55 30.06 -18.51
C ASP A 388 13.77 29.14 -18.36
N SER A 389 13.64 27.85 -18.67
CA SER A 389 14.77 26.92 -18.69
C SER A 389 15.80 27.30 -19.75
N GLY A 390 17.09 27.20 -19.40
CA GLY A 390 18.16 27.29 -20.37
C GLY A 390 18.20 26.09 -21.34
N GLY A 391 19.22 26.08 -22.20
CA GLY A 391 19.48 25.01 -23.17
C GLY A 391 18.81 25.23 -24.52
N ASP A 392 19.34 24.53 -25.52
CA ASP A 392 18.90 24.65 -26.91
C ASP A 392 17.45 24.14 -27.10
N GLU A 393 16.79 24.63 -28.14
CA GLU A 393 15.49 24.10 -28.55
C GLU A 393 15.67 22.73 -29.20
N GLU A 394 15.36 21.70 -28.43
CA GLU A 394 15.37 20.32 -28.89
C GLU A 394 13.93 19.90 -29.25
N PRO A 395 13.73 19.12 -30.33
CA PRO A 395 12.40 18.82 -30.85
C PRO A 395 11.56 17.95 -29.90
N ASP A 396 12.21 17.23 -28.98
CA ASP A 396 11.55 16.39 -27.98
C ASP A 396 11.15 17.16 -26.70
N PHE A 397 11.39 18.47 -26.65
CA PHE A 397 11.02 19.34 -25.54
C PHE A 397 9.78 20.19 -25.81
N VAL A 398 8.87 20.22 -24.84
CA VAL A 398 7.76 21.18 -24.77
C VAL A 398 7.98 22.12 -23.59
N ARG A 399 8.04 23.41 -23.89
CA ARG A 399 8.15 24.49 -22.89
C ARG A 399 6.76 24.88 -22.38
N VAL A 400 6.52 24.72 -21.08
CA VAL A 400 5.27 25.08 -20.42
C VAL A 400 5.47 26.28 -19.50
N GLU A 401 4.41 27.07 -19.34
CA GLU A 401 4.43 28.21 -18.43
C GLU A 401 4.17 27.73 -17.01
N LEU A 402 5.05 28.08 -16.07
CA LEU A 402 4.86 27.76 -14.67
C LEU A 402 4.22 28.94 -13.93
N PRO A 403 3.35 28.68 -12.94
CA PRO A 403 2.89 29.72 -12.03
C PRO A 403 4.07 30.41 -11.34
N THR A 404 3.99 31.72 -11.19
CA THR A 404 5.02 32.53 -10.51
C THR A 404 5.32 31.98 -9.11
N GLN A 405 6.59 31.69 -8.85
CA GLN A 405 7.05 31.21 -7.55
C GLN A 405 7.62 32.35 -6.71
N LYS A 406 7.44 32.26 -5.39
CA LYS A 406 8.05 33.22 -4.44
C LYS A 406 9.56 33.05 -4.30
N VAL A 407 10.07 31.87 -4.68
CA VAL A 407 11.48 31.47 -4.57
C VAL A 407 12.12 31.62 -5.94
N SER A 408 13.36 32.11 -5.99
CA SER A 408 14.08 32.31 -7.25
C SER A 408 14.40 30.99 -7.91
N ARG A 409 14.44 30.96 -9.25
CA ARG A 409 14.77 29.76 -10.05
C ARG A 409 16.09 29.11 -9.62
N ASN A 410 17.07 29.93 -9.30
CA ASN A 410 18.43 29.51 -8.99
C ASN A 410 18.60 29.01 -7.55
N ASP A 411 17.57 29.14 -6.70
CA ASP A 411 17.65 28.64 -5.34
C ASP A 411 17.60 27.11 -5.32
N LYS A 412 18.40 26.49 -4.44
CA LYS A 412 18.42 25.03 -4.26
C LYS A 412 17.06 24.45 -3.88
N GLY A 413 16.21 25.26 -3.24
CA GLY A 413 14.83 24.93 -2.86
C GLY A 413 13.80 25.20 -3.95
N TRP A 414 14.20 25.71 -5.11
CA TRP A 414 13.26 25.98 -6.20
C TRP A 414 12.61 24.68 -6.66
N LEU A 415 11.28 24.63 -6.52
CA LEU A 415 10.43 23.47 -6.76
C LEU A 415 10.73 22.22 -5.91
N TYR A 416 11.58 22.32 -4.89
CA TYR A 416 11.83 21.22 -3.96
C TYR A 416 10.53 20.87 -3.22
N HIS A 417 10.07 19.62 -3.32
CA HIS A 417 8.76 19.13 -2.87
C HIS A 417 7.53 19.78 -3.54
N ARG A 418 7.72 20.50 -4.65
CA ARG A 418 6.65 21.11 -5.47
C ARG A 418 6.72 20.67 -6.93
N ASN A 419 7.20 19.45 -7.20
CA ASN A 419 7.27 18.86 -8.55
C ASN A 419 5.92 18.95 -9.30
N MET A 420 4.80 18.91 -8.57
CA MET A 420 3.46 19.08 -9.13
C MET A 420 3.23 20.42 -9.84
N VAL A 421 3.93 21.48 -9.44
CA VAL A 421 3.83 22.80 -10.11
C VAL A 421 4.33 22.70 -11.56
N GLY A 422 5.36 21.91 -11.81
CA GLY A 422 5.85 21.61 -13.16
C GLY A 422 4.97 20.62 -13.92
N LEU A 423 4.47 19.61 -13.22
CA LEU A 423 3.66 18.55 -13.82
C LEU A 423 2.26 19.01 -14.23
N MET A 424 1.61 19.93 -13.51
CA MET A 424 0.24 20.33 -13.86
C MET A 424 0.13 21.00 -15.23
N PRO A 425 1.00 21.97 -15.60
CA PRO A 425 1.02 22.51 -16.95
C PRO A 425 1.38 21.46 -18.01
N ALA A 426 2.29 20.53 -17.70
CA ALA A 426 2.63 19.41 -18.58
C ALA A 426 1.41 18.51 -18.86
N TRP A 427 0.66 18.15 -17.83
CA TRP A 427 -0.60 17.40 -17.96
C TRP A 427 -1.65 18.18 -18.74
N SER A 428 -1.81 19.47 -18.48
CA SER A 428 -2.75 20.32 -19.23
C SER A 428 -2.44 20.33 -20.73
N HIS A 429 -1.15 20.51 -21.08
CA HIS A 429 -0.70 20.43 -22.48
C HIS A 429 -0.95 19.04 -23.06
N LEU A 430 -0.54 17.98 -22.37
CA LEU A 430 -0.72 16.61 -22.82
C LEU A 430 -2.20 16.29 -23.09
N LEU A 431 -3.10 16.67 -22.18
CA LEU A 431 -4.54 16.40 -22.27
C LEU A 431 -5.26 17.24 -23.33
N SER A 432 -4.72 18.41 -23.69
CA SER A 432 -5.26 19.25 -24.77
C SER A 432 -4.65 18.94 -26.14
N SER A 433 -3.54 18.18 -26.17
CA SER A 433 -2.90 17.71 -27.38
C SER A 433 -3.59 16.46 -27.95
N SER A 434 -3.31 16.15 -29.21
CA SER A 434 -3.76 14.90 -29.85
C SER A 434 -3.01 13.65 -29.36
N PHE A 435 -2.09 13.76 -28.39
CA PHE A 435 -1.37 12.59 -27.87
C PHE A 435 -2.29 11.61 -27.19
N VAL A 436 -3.31 12.11 -26.47
CA VAL A 436 -4.32 11.32 -25.75
C VAL A 436 -5.08 10.39 -26.67
N ASP A 437 -5.42 10.85 -27.86
CA ASP A 437 -6.18 10.05 -28.82
C ASP A 437 -5.32 9.00 -29.54
N ALA A 438 -3.99 9.16 -29.50
CA ALA A 438 -3.05 8.30 -30.22
C ALA A 438 -2.49 7.14 -29.36
N HIS A 439 -2.70 7.16 -28.04
CA HIS A 439 -2.10 6.18 -27.12
C HIS A 439 -3.06 5.73 -26.03
N ASP A 440 -2.95 4.47 -25.62
CA ASP A 440 -3.80 3.86 -24.59
C ASP A 440 -3.38 4.25 -23.17
N TRP A 441 -2.08 4.44 -22.94
CA TRP A 441 -1.51 4.69 -21.62
C TRP A 441 -0.47 5.80 -21.61
N PHE A 442 -0.48 6.60 -20.55
CA PHE A 442 0.46 7.67 -20.29
C PHE A 442 1.26 7.38 -19.03
N ILE A 443 2.58 7.41 -19.12
CA ILE A 443 3.48 7.25 -17.98
C ILE A 443 4.24 8.53 -17.76
N ASN A 444 4.08 9.11 -16.56
CA ASN A 444 5.02 10.07 -16.04
C ASN A 444 6.14 9.36 -15.27
N SER A 445 7.40 9.70 -15.53
CA SER A 445 8.53 9.24 -14.71
C SER A 445 9.50 10.38 -14.44
N GLU A 446 10.01 10.45 -13.20
CA GLU A 446 11.10 11.37 -12.85
C GLU A 446 12.39 10.94 -13.56
N LEU A 447 13.35 11.87 -13.75
CA LEU A 447 14.57 11.63 -14.53
C LEU A 447 15.54 10.65 -13.85
N ASP A 448 15.47 10.51 -12.53
CA ASP A 448 16.28 9.59 -11.73
C ASP A 448 15.59 8.23 -11.52
N HIS A 449 14.43 8.01 -12.14
CA HIS A 449 13.75 6.73 -12.14
C HIS A 449 14.13 5.90 -13.36
N PHE A 450 14.32 4.61 -13.13
CA PHE A 450 14.43 3.63 -14.20
C PHE A 450 13.02 3.22 -14.67
N LEU A 451 12.87 3.09 -15.98
CA LEU A 451 11.65 2.63 -16.63
C LEU A 451 12.00 1.53 -17.64
N SER A 452 11.33 0.39 -17.49
CA SER A 452 11.29 -0.66 -18.51
C SER A 452 9.89 -0.67 -19.16
N PRO A 453 9.70 -0.03 -20.34
CA PRO A 453 8.40 0.02 -21.00
C PRO A 453 7.77 -1.35 -21.25
N ALA A 454 8.57 -2.37 -21.58
CA ALA A 454 8.08 -3.74 -21.75
C ALA A 454 7.49 -4.31 -20.44
N ARG A 455 8.16 -4.08 -19.31
CA ARG A 455 7.66 -4.52 -18.00
C ARG A 455 6.43 -3.72 -17.58
N ALA A 456 6.39 -2.42 -17.87
CA ALA A 456 5.24 -1.56 -17.62
C ALA A 456 4.00 -2.05 -18.39
N ARG A 457 4.13 -2.37 -19.68
CA ARG A 457 3.04 -2.96 -20.49
C ARG A 457 2.52 -4.26 -19.89
N LYS A 458 3.42 -5.19 -19.55
CA LYS A 458 3.04 -6.47 -18.92
C LYS A 458 2.26 -6.26 -17.62
N ASN A 459 2.72 -5.33 -16.78
CA ASN A 459 2.03 -4.99 -15.53
C ASN A 459 0.66 -4.35 -15.79
N ILE A 460 0.57 -3.39 -16.71
CA ILE A 460 -0.69 -2.75 -17.13
C ILE A 460 -1.67 -3.81 -17.62
N ALA A 461 -1.25 -4.72 -18.49
CA ALA A 461 -2.08 -5.81 -19.00
C ALA A 461 -2.64 -6.67 -17.85
N GLN A 462 -1.78 -7.06 -16.90
CA GLN A 462 -2.19 -7.80 -15.71
C GLN A 462 -3.20 -7.03 -14.83
N TYR A 463 -2.99 -5.72 -14.66
CA TYR A 463 -3.93 -4.88 -13.92
C TYR A 463 -5.27 -4.74 -14.64
N LYS A 464 -5.28 -4.60 -15.97
CA LYS A 464 -6.51 -4.58 -16.77
C LYS A 464 -7.30 -5.88 -16.60
N GLU A 465 -6.64 -7.04 -16.67
CA GLU A 465 -7.32 -8.33 -16.44
C GLU A 465 -7.92 -8.44 -15.03
N THR A 466 -7.24 -7.87 -14.03
CA THR A 466 -7.76 -7.84 -12.64
C THR A 466 -8.93 -6.85 -12.49
N ALA A 467 -8.86 -5.71 -13.19
CA ALA A 467 -9.85 -4.64 -13.11
C ALA A 467 -11.14 -4.94 -13.89
N LYS A 468 -11.09 -5.77 -14.95
CA LYS A 468 -12.26 -6.24 -15.72
C LYS A 468 -13.33 -6.96 -14.90
N ALA A 469 -13.10 -7.20 -13.61
CA ALA A 469 -14.11 -7.63 -12.66
C ALA A 469 -15.05 -6.47 -12.20
N GLY A 470 -14.83 -5.23 -12.64
CA GLY A 470 -15.68 -4.06 -12.37
C GLY A 470 -15.84 -3.14 -13.58
N ASP A 471 -16.68 -2.10 -13.45
CA ASP A 471 -17.09 -1.17 -14.51
C ASP A 471 -15.91 -0.50 -15.27
N ASP A 472 -16.14 -0.08 -16.52
CA ASP A 472 -15.21 0.61 -17.45
C ASP A 472 -14.81 2.03 -16.97
N GLU A 473 -14.29 2.16 -15.75
CA GLU A 473 -13.79 3.42 -15.20
C GLU A 473 -12.32 3.69 -15.57
N PRO A 474 -11.93 4.97 -15.77
CA PRO A 474 -10.54 5.33 -16.01
C PRO A 474 -9.65 4.91 -14.82
N MET A 475 -8.60 4.16 -15.11
CA MET A 475 -7.69 3.62 -14.09
C MET A 475 -6.39 4.44 -14.04
N VAL A 476 -6.06 4.95 -12.86
CA VAL A 476 -4.76 5.58 -12.58
C VAL A 476 -3.90 4.61 -11.79
N LEU A 477 -2.77 4.20 -12.37
CA LEU A 477 -1.80 3.34 -11.71
C LEU A 477 -0.66 4.19 -11.15
N MET A 478 -0.35 3.98 -9.87
CA MET A 478 0.79 4.63 -9.21
C MET A 478 1.86 3.59 -8.89
N TRP A 479 3.03 3.74 -9.51
CA TRP A 479 4.20 2.92 -9.22
C TRP A 479 5.20 3.72 -8.40
N GLY A 480 5.73 3.13 -7.32
CA GLY A 480 6.87 3.69 -6.60
C GLY A 480 8.19 3.47 -7.35
N ASN A 481 9.30 3.99 -6.80
CA ASN A 481 10.65 4.07 -7.39
C ASN A 481 11.36 2.72 -7.69
N ALA A 482 10.65 1.66 -8.06
CA ALA A 482 11.24 0.35 -8.30
C ALA A 482 10.60 -0.36 -9.50
N PHE A 483 10.98 0.02 -10.74
CA PHE A 483 10.70 -0.78 -11.93
C PHE A 483 11.81 -0.87 -12.96
#